data_AF-A0A8C8R9I5-F1
#
_entry.id   AF-A0A8C8R9I5-F1
#
_cell.length_a   1.000
_cell.length_b   1.000
_cell.length_c   1.000
_cell.angle_alpha   90.00
_cell.angle_beta   90.00
_cell.angle_gamma   90.00
#
_symmetry.space_group_name_H-M   'P 1'
#
loop_
_entity.id
_entity.type
_entity.pdbx_description
1 polymer ?
#
loop_
_entity_poly.entity_id
_entity_poly.type
_entity_poly.pdbx_seq_one_letter_code
_entity_poly.pdbx_strand_id
1 'polypeptide(L)'
;MDITEFQKRGKEMVDYIADYFKQLEKRPVYPDVEPGYLRPLIPDSAPQEPENFEDVLKDFERIIMPGVTHWHSPYFFAYFPTVGSFPALLADILSGGIGCLSFSWAASPACTELETVMLDWLGKMLNLPEEFLAGRDGEGGGVIQGSASEATLVTLLAARTKMIRRVQSENPELTEADVMSRLVAYASDQAHSSVEKAGSIGGVKIKTIPSNDKFAVCGSALKKVLHEDRAAGLIPFFASNQLNEALLKSINEARKIHLVPCHLREKFVLRFAICSRTVESVHVQFAWKHISKLATDLLKEC
;
A
#
# COMPACT_ATOMS: atom_id res chain seq x y z
N MET A 1 -14.23 -21.89 25.55
CA MET A 1 -13.88 -22.73 24.39
C MET A 1 -12.53 -23.39 24.62
N ASP A 2 -12.44 -24.70 24.39
CA ASP A 2 -11.18 -25.48 24.42
C ASP A 2 -10.75 -25.89 22.98
N ILE A 3 -9.69 -26.70 22.84
CA ILE A 3 -9.17 -27.13 21.53
C ILE A 3 -10.19 -27.97 20.74
N THR A 4 -10.94 -28.84 21.41
CA THR A 4 -11.93 -29.71 20.76
C THR A 4 -13.07 -28.86 20.21
N GLU A 5 -13.54 -27.92 20.99
CA GLU A 5 -14.56 -26.98 20.56
C GLU A 5 -14.02 -26.05 19.45
N PHE A 6 -12.78 -25.55 19.55
CA PHE A 6 -12.14 -24.78 18.48
C PHE A 6 -12.08 -25.55 17.16
N GLN A 7 -11.72 -26.84 17.18
CA GLN A 7 -11.71 -27.66 15.97
C GLN A 7 -13.09 -27.80 15.35
N LYS A 8 -14.14 -27.92 16.17
CA LYS A 8 -15.53 -27.95 15.70
C LYS A 8 -15.91 -26.60 15.10
N ARG A 9 -15.77 -25.50 15.86
CA ARG A 9 -16.19 -24.14 15.43
C ARG A 9 -15.37 -23.60 14.27
N GLY A 10 -14.08 -23.94 14.22
CA GLY A 10 -13.20 -23.58 13.10
C GLY A 10 -13.66 -24.19 11.78
N LYS A 11 -14.12 -25.45 11.79
CA LYS A 11 -14.71 -26.09 10.58
C LYS A 11 -16.02 -25.42 10.19
N GLU A 12 -16.90 -25.17 11.16
CA GLU A 12 -18.16 -24.45 10.94
C GLU A 12 -17.91 -23.05 10.33
N MET A 13 -16.88 -22.34 10.77
CA MET A 13 -16.50 -21.04 10.23
C MET A 13 -15.94 -21.14 8.80
N VAL A 14 -15.15 -22.17 8.49
CA VAL A 14 -14.67 -22.41 7.12
C VAL A 14 -15.84 -22.65 6.16
N ASP A 15 -16.81 -23.48 6.57
CA ASP A 15 -18.01 -23.76 5.79
C ASP A 15 -18.84 -22.47 5.59
N TYR A 16 -19.00 -21.68 6.65
CA TYR A 16 -19.69 -20.39 6.60
C TYR A 16 -19.05 -19.42 5.60
N ILE A 17 -17.72 -19.23 5.64
CA ILE A 17 -17.02 -18.34 4.72
C ILE A 17 -17.13 -18.85 3.28
N ALA A 18 -17.01 -20.15 3.06
CA ALA A 18 -17.17 -20.74 1.73
C ALA A 18 -18.59 -20.48 1.17
N ASP A 19 -19.62 -20.64 2.00
CA ASP A 19 -21.01 -20.39 1.61
C ASP A 19 -21.30 -18.90 1.41
N TYR A 20 -20.71 -18.02 2.22
CA TYR A 20 -20.74 -16.58 1.99
C TYR A 20 -20.23 -16.22 0.59
N PHE A 21 -19.07 -16.73 0.18
CA PHE A 21 -18.52 -16.49 -1.16
C PHE A 21 -19.38 -17.09 -2.29
N LYS A 22 -19.97 -18.29 -2.10
CA LYS A 22 -20.89 -18.90 -3.08
C LYS A 22 -22.17 -18.06 -3.28
N GLN A 23 -22.63 -17.40 -2.24
CA GLN A 23 -23.89 -16.63 -2.25
C GLN A 23 -23.68 -15.13 -2.42
N LEU A 24 -22.44 -14.66 -2.51
CA LEU A 24 -22.09 -13.25 -2.44
C LEU A 24 -22.79 -12.39 -3.48
N GLU A 25 -22.98 -12.93 -4.69
CA GLU A 25 -23.68 -12.26 -5.79
C GLU A 25 -25.15 -11.94 -5.48
N LYS A 26 -25.77 -12.70 -4.57
CA LYS A 26 -27.17 -12.52 -4.16
C LYS A 26 -27.35 -11.48 -3.07
N ARG A 27 -26.27 -11.05 -2.41
CA ARG A 27 -26.33 -10.07 -1.32
C ARG A 27 -26.36 -8.63 -1.87
N PRO A 28 -27.08 -7.69 -1.23
CA PRO A 28 -27.07 -6.29 -1.64
C PRO A 28 -25.68 -5.69 -1.44
N VAL A 29 -25.05 -5.19 -2.50
CA VAL A 29 -23.66 -4.70 -2.46
C VAL A 29 -23.45 -3.62 -1.39
N TYR A 30 -24.41 -2.69 -1.31
CA TYR A 30 -24.40 -1.55 -0.40
C TYR A 30 -25.57 -1.69 0.60
N PRO A 31 -25.33 -1.46 1.91
CA PRO A 31 -26.33 -1.70 2.94
C PRO A 31 -27.41 -0.61 2.98
N ASP A 32 -28.60 -0.97 3.45
CA ASP A 32 -29.74 -0.06 3.69
C ASP A 32 -29.86 0.26 5.19
N VAL A 33 -28.83 0.88 5.75
CA VAL A 33 -28.73 1.24 7.17
C VAL A 33 -28.25 2.67 7.34
N GLU A 34 -28.66 3.31 8.43
CA GLU A 34 -28.25 4.68 8.77
C GLU A 34 -27.10 4.71 9.80
N PRO A 35 -26.26 5.77 9.81
CA PRO A 35 -25.24 5.94 10.84
C PRO A 35 -25.82 5.84 12.25
N GLY A 36 -25.27 4.91 13.05
CA GLY A 36 -25.74 4.63 14.41
C GLY A 36 -26.70 3.43 14.55
N TYR A 37 -27.09 2.76 13.45
CA TYR A 37 -28.04 1.62 13.48
C TYR A 37 -27.66 0.48 14.43
N LEU A 38 -26.36 0.25 14.65
CA LEU A 38 -25.87 -0.93 15.37
C LEU A 38 -26.07 -0.83 16.89
N ARG A 39 -25.83 0.34 17.47
CA ARG A 39 -25.85 0.55 18.93
C ARG A 39 -27.16 0.08 19.60
N PRO A 40 -28.37 0.39 19.09
CA PRO A 40 -29.60 -0.07 19.71
C PRO A 40 -29.89 -1.57 19.51
N LEU A 41 -29.12 -2.28 18.68
CA LEU A 41 -29.33 -3.71 18.39
C LEU A 41 -28.49 -4.64 19.28
N ILE A 42 -27.57 -4.10 20.07
CA ILE A 42 -26.68 -4.85 20.96
C ILE A 42 -26.82 -4.35 22.42
N PRO A 43 -26.48 -5.17 23.43
CA PRO A 43 -26.51 -4.73 24.82
C PRO A 43 -25.58 -3.54 25.11
N ASP A 44 -25.97 -2.68 26.06
CA ASP A 44 -25.17 -1.52 26.49
C ASP A 44 -23.93 -1.89 27.34
N SER A 45 -23.78 -3.16 27.70
CA SER A 45 -22.66 -3.69 28.47
C SER A 45 -22.28 -5.09 28.02
N ALA A 46 -20.99 -5.43 28.12
CA ALA A 46 -20.50 -6.77 27.84
C ALA A 46 -21.15 -7.82 28.79
N PRO A 47 -21.43 -9.04 28.29
CA PRO A 47 -21.99 -10.10 29.11
C PRO A 47 -21.01 -10.50 30.22
N GLN A 48 -21.52 -10.78 31.41
CA GLN A 48 -20.70 -11.25 32.54
C GLN A 48 -20.43 -12.75 32.48
N GLU A 49 -21.29 -13.48 31.77
CA GLU A 49 -21.18 -14.92 31.57
C GLU A 49 -20.94 -15.23 30.09
N PRO A 50 -20.28 -16.36 29.76
CA PRO A 50 -20.06 -16.75 28.38
C PRO A 50 -21.38 -16.99 27.62
N GLU A 51 -21.40 -16.58 26.35
CA GLU A 51 -22.51 -16.86 25.43
C GLU A 51 -22.17 -18.03 24.50
N ASN A 52 -23.20 -18.68 23.95
CA ASN A 52 -23.01 -19.77 23.01
C ASN A 52 -22.50 -19.23 21.66
N PHE A 53 -21.55 -19.95 21.06
CA PHE A 53 -21.01 -19.59 19.75
C PHE A 53 -22.10 -19.52 18.65
N GLU A 54 -23.08 -20.40 18.69
CA GLU A 54 -24.21 -20.40 17.75
C GLU A 54 -25.03 -19.11 17.82
N ASP A 55 -25.19 -18.54 19.01
CA ASP A 55 -25.95 -17.31 19.19
C ASP A 55 -25.15 -16.10 18.69
N VAL A 56 -23.83 -16.09 18.92
CA VAL A 56 -22.91 -15.10 18.33
C VAL A 56 -22.94 -15.14 16.80
N LEU A 57 -22.91 -16.33 16.18
CA LEU A 57 -22.93 -16.45 14.72
C LEU A 57 -24.29 -16.07 14.12
N LYS A 58 -25.40 -16.38 14.81
CA LYS A 58 -26.74 -15.89 14.41
C LYS A 58 -26.82 -14.38 14.47
N ASP A 59 -26.29 -13.77 15.53
CA ASP A 59 -26.26 -12.32 15.68
C ASP A 59 -25.35 -11.66 14.65
N PHE A 60 -24.26 -12.31 14.25
CA PHE A 60 -23.43 -11.84 13.14
C PHE A 60 -24.23 -11.73 11.83
N GLU A 61 -24.98 -12.76 11.44
CA GLU A 61 -25.83 -12.68 10.23
C GLU A 61 -27.03 -11.74 10.40
N ARG A 62 -27.63 -11.67 11.59
CA ARG A 62 -28.84 -10.87 11.84
C ARG A 62 -28.55 -9.38 12.02
N ILE A 63 -27.44 -9.03 12.66
CA ILE A 63 -27.13 -7.67 13.11
C ILE A 63 -25.99 -7.06 12.29
N ILE A 64 -24.91 -7.82 12.05
CA ILE A 64 -23.70 -7.27 11.40
C ILE A 64 -23.84 -7.27 9.88
N MET A 65 -24.19 -8.41 9.28
CA MET A 65 -24.28 -8.55 7.82
C MET A 65 -25.18 -7.52 7.12
N PRO A 66 -26.33 -7.09 7.68
CA PRO A 66 -27.14 -6.03 7.07
C PRO A 66 -26.44 -4.68 6.89
N GLY A 67 -25.39 -4.41 7.69
CA GLY A 67 -24.58 -3.19 7.56
C GLY A 67 -23.23 -3.41 6.87
N VAL A 68 -22.96 -4.62 6.35
CA VAL A 68 -21.72 -4.89 5.61
C VAL A 68 -21.87 -4.38 4.17
N THR A 69 -20.90 -3.59 3.73
CA THR A 69 -20.69 -3.34 2.29
C THR A 69 -19.86 -4.49 1.71
N HIS A 70 -20.38 -5.20 0.72
CA HIS A 70 -19.75 -6.41 0.20
C HIS A 70 -18.68 -6.11 -0.87
N TRP A 71 -17.47 -5.75 -0.43
CA TRP A 71 -16.32 -5.39 -1.29
C TRP A 71 -15.91 -6.45 -2.32
N HIS A 72 -16.17 -7.73 -2.02
CA HIS A 72 -15.84 -8.84 -2.92
C HIS A 72 -16.99 -9.23 -3.85
N SER A 73 -18.14 -8.53 -3.77
CA SER A 73 -19.22 -8.76 -4.71
C SER A 73 -18.75 -8.44 -6.14
N PRO A 74 -19.13 -9.25 -7.15
CA PRO A 74 -18.81 -8.94 -8.55
C PRO A 74 -19.45 -7.64 -9.04
N TYR A 75 -20.40 -7.08 -8.28
CA TYR A 75 -21.07 -5.82 -8.56
C TYR A 75 -20.50 -4.62 -7.77
N PHE A 76 -19.39 -4.79 -7.05
CA PHE A 76 -18.72 -3.71 -6.33
C PHE A 76 -17.72 -2.98 -7.24
N PHE A 77 -18.07 -1.75 -7.66
CA PHE A 77 -17.26 -0.92 -8.56
C PHE A 77 -16.79 0.41 -7.93
N ALA A 78 -16.81 0.51 -6.60
CA ALA A 78 -16.34 1.69 -5.88
C ALA A 78 -14.85 1.60 -5.53
N TYR A 79 -14.20 2.75 -5.33
CA TYR A 79 -12.80 2.87 -4.88
C TYR A 79 -11.80 2.08 -5.75
N PHE A 80 -10.96 1.26 -5.11
CA PHE A 80 -10.08 0.26 -5.70
C PHE A 80 -10.34 -1.08 -5.02
N PRO A 81 -10.07 -2.21 -5.69
CA PRO A 81 -10.30 -3.54 -5.11
C PRO A 81 -9.41 -3.74 -3.88
N THR A 82 -9.99 -4.30 -2.82
CA THR A 82 -9.23 -4.89 -1.71
C THR A 82 -8.97 -6.36 -2.03
N VAL A 83 -7.73 -6.82 -1.81
CA VAL A 83 -7.32 -8.18 -2.20
C VAL A 83 -7.68 -9.16 -1.09
N GLY A 84 -8.42 -10.20 -1.44
CA GLY A 84 -8.70 -11.35 -0.58
C GLY A 84 -8.57 -12.63 -1.38
N SER A 85 -7.93 -13.65 -0.80
CA SER A 85 -7.81 -14.97 -1.44
C SER A 85 -7.86 -16.07 -0.37
N PHE A 86 -8.35 -17.25 -0.74
CA PHE A 86 -8.37 -18.39 0.19
C PHE A 86 -6.97 -18.76 0.73
N PRO A 87 -5.88 -18.72 -0.07
CA PRO A 87 -4.53 -18.89 0.48
C PRO A 87 -4.17 -17.86 1.56
N ALA A 88 -4.52 -16.58 1.36
CA ALA A 88 -4.27 -15.53 2.36
C ALA A 88 -5.09 -15.76 3.64
N LEU A 89 -6.34 -16.18 3.53
CA LEU A 89 -7.19 -16.52 4.69
C LEU A 89 -6.58 -17.67 5.51
N LEU A 90 -6.07 -18.72 4.84
CA LEU A 90 -5.40 -19.83 5.53
C LEU A 90 -4.11 -19.39 6.21
N ALA A 91 -3.32 -18.53 5.56
CA ALA A 91 -2.10 -17.96 6.14
C ALA A 91 -2.42 -17.12 7.38
N ASP A 92 -3.54 -16.38 7.38
CA ASP A 92 -3.96 -15.54 8.51
C ASP A 92 -4.42 -16.40 9.70
N ILE A 93 -5.14 -17.49 9.46
CA ILE A 93 -5.47 -18.49 10.50
C ILE A 93 -4.19 -19.05 11.14
N LEU A 94 -3.19 -19.41 10.32
CA LEU A 94 -1.92 -19.90 10.82
C LEU A 94 -1.17 -18.83 11.62
N SER A 95 -1.13 -17.59 11.12
CA SER A 95 -0.50 -16.44 11.78
C SER A 95 -1.12 -16.19 13.16
N GLY A 96 -2.45 -16.13 13.23
CA GLY A 96 -3.19 -15.95 14.49
C GLY A 96 -3.01 -17.12 15.46
N GLY A 97 -2.90 -18.35 14.95
CA GLY A 97 -2.64 -19.55 15.75
C GLY A 97 -1.24 -19.59 16.37
N ILE A 98 -0.22 -19.09 15.65
CA ILE A 98 1.14 -18.92 16.20
C ILE A 98 1.17 -17.75 17.19
N GLY A 99 0.49 -16.66 16.88
CA GLY A 99 0.26 -15.54 17.79
C GLY A 99 1.54 -14.83 18.27
N CYS A 100 2.59 -14.79 17.44
CA CYS A 100 3.86 -14.16 17.83
C CYS A 100 3.87 -12.64 17.60
N LEU A 101 4.62 -11.93 18.44
CA LEU A 101 4.92 -10.51 18.27
C LEU A 101 6.39 -10.35 17.88
N SER A 102 6.65 -9.69 16.75
CA SER A 102 7.97 -9.70 16.11
C SER A 102 8.65 -8.34 16.13
N PHE A 103 8.67 -7.69 17.30
CA PHE A 103 9.35 -6.40 17.50
C PHE A 103 10.88 -6.52 17.60
N SER A 104 11.40 -7.75 17.71
CA SER A 104 12.84 -8.05 17.66
C SER A 104 13.06 -9.44 17.09
N TRP A 105 14.26 -9.68 16.56
CA TRP A 105 14.60 -10.99 16.00
C TRP A 105 14.42 -12.12 17.03
N ALA A 106 14.82 -11.90 18.29
CA ALA A 106 14.70 -12.91 19.35
C ALA A 106 13.24 -13.25 19.72
N ALA A 107 12.29 -12.35 19.44
CA ALA A 107 10.87 -12.57 19.76
C ALA A 107 10.23 -13.59 18.81
N SER A 108 10.62 -13.60 17.53
CA SER A 108 10.26 -14.64 16.57
C SER A 108 11.17 -14.56 15.33
N PRO A 109 12.28 -15.32 15.28
CA PRO A 109 13.23 -15.25 14.17
C PRO A 109 12.57 -15.48 12.81
N ALA A 110 11.75 -16.54 12.73
CA ALA A 110 11.06 -16.92 11.50
C ALA A 110 10.15 -15.81 10.95
N CYS A 111 9.54 -14.99 11.82
CA CYS A 111 8.69 -13.90 11.35
C CYS A 111 9.49 -12.81 10.63
N THR A 112 10.69 -12.46 11.11
CA THR A 112 11.55 -11.45 10.46
C THR A 112 12.26 -12.01 9.23
N GLU A 113 12.80 -13.23 9.34
CA GLU A 113 13.57 -13.89 8.26
C GLU A 113 12.65 -14.18 7.05
N LEU A 114 11.45 -14.72 7.30
CA LEU A 114 10.52 -15.06 6.23
C LEU A 114 10.05 -13.81 5.48
N GLU A 115 9.75 -12.72 6.18
CA GLU A 115 9.35 -11.45 5.54
C GLU A 115 10.42 -10.97 4.57
N THR A 116 11.68 -10.97 5.00
CA THR A 116 12.82 -10.52 4.17
C THR A 116 12.93 -11.35 2.89
N VAL A 117 12.87 -12.68 3.00
CA VAL A 117 12.95 -13.59 1.85
C VAL A 117 11.74 -13.43 0.91
N MET A 118 10.53 -13.29 1.46
CA MET A 118 9.32 -13.09 0.65
C MET A 118 9.36 -11.78 -0.12
N LEU A 119 9.92 -10.71 0.48
CA LEU A 119 10.04 -9.43 -0.20
C LEU A 119 11.17 -9.42 -1.23
N ASP A 120 12.23 -10.21 -1.04
CA ASP A 120 13.20 -10.47 -2.10
C ASP A 120 12.57 -11.24 -3.27
N TRP A 121 11.72 -12.22 -2.99
CA TRP A 121 10.97 -12.93 -4.04
C TRP A 121 10.05 -11.97 -4.79
N LEU A 122 9.30 -11.13 -4.08
CA LEU A 122 8.43 -10.13 -4.68
C LEU A 122 9.23 -9.12 -5.51
N GLY A 123 10.36 -8.63 -5.00
CA GLY A 123 11.25 -7.71 -5.71
C GLY A 123 11.77 -8.32 -7.01
N LYS A 124 12.17 -9.59 -7.00
CA LYS A 124 12.57 -10.34 -8.19
C LYS A 124 11.42 -10.54 -9.17
N MET A 125 10.22 -10.88 -8.69
CA MET A 125 9.02 -11.01 -9.53
C MET A 125 8.65 -9.69 -10.23
N LEU A 126 8.88 -8.56 -9.55
CA LEU A 126 8.69 -7.22 -10.09
C LEU A 126 9.86 -6.72 -10.93
N ASN A 127 10.94 -7.51 -11.03
CA ASN A 127 12.20 -7.14 -11.64
C ASN A 127 12.73 -5.78 -11.12
N LEU A 128 12.71 -5.60 -9.80
CA LEU A 128 13.35 -4.46 -9.17
C LEU A 128 14.88 -4.58 -9.27
N PRO A 129 15.59 -3.44 -9.36
CA PRO A 129 17.05 -3.42 -9.23
C PRO A 129 17.53 -4.10 -7.95
N GLU A 130 18.72 -4.72 -7.99
CA GLU A 130 19.27 -5.50 -6.87
C GLU A 130 19.46 -4.65 -5.60
N GLU A 131 19.59 -3.33 -5.72
CA GLU A 131 19.67 -2.38 -4.61
C GLU A 131 18.41 -2.32 -3.75
N PHE A 132 17.29 -2.91 -4.19
CA PHE A 132 16.07 -3.06 -3.39
C PHE A 132 15.97 -4.41 -2.69
N LEU A 133 16.81 -5.37 -3.06
CA LEU A 133 16.84 -6.70 -2.46
C LEU A 133 17.77 -6.68 -1.23
N ALA A 134 17.39 -7.41 -0.19
CA ALA A 134 18.26 -7.62 0.96
C ALA A 134 19.44 -8.52 0.56
N GLY A 135 19.17 -9.61 -0.16
CA GLY A 135 20.20 -10.54 -0.58
C GLY A 135 21.01 -11.09 0.60
N ARG A 136 22.30 -11.34 0.39
CA ARG A 136 23.23 -11.73 1.47
C ARG A 136 23.98 -10.54 2.05
N ASP A 137 24.42 -9.64 1.17
CA ASP A 137 25.30 -8.51 1.50
C ASP A 137 24.73 -7.17 0.99
N GLY A 138 23.43 -7.11 0.69
CA GLY A 138 22.79 -5.90 0.18
C GLY A 138 22.56 -4.85 1.27
N GLU A 139 22.70 -3.58 0.91
CA GLU A 139 22.36 -2.44 1.78
C GLU A 139 20.85 -2.10 1.73
N GLY A 140 20.12 -2.72 0.79
CA GLY A 140 18.69 -2.54 0.57
C GLY A 140 17.83 -3.54 1.35
N GLY A 141 16.56 -3.63 0.95
CA GLY A 141 15.61 -4.57 1.53
C GLY A 141 14.17 -4.07 1.49
N GLY A 142 13.24 -5.01 1.60
CA GLY A 142 11.81 -4.75 1.77
C GLY A 142 11.37 -4.86 3.22
N VAL A 143 10.25 -4.20 3.55
CA VAL A 143 9.50 -4.41 4.80
C VAL A 143 8.00 -4.34 4.51
N ILE A 144 7.19 -5.16 5.18
CA ILE A 144 5.73 -5.09 5.11
C ILE A 144 5.26 -3.92 5.96
N GLN A 145 4.32 -3.12 5.44
CA GLN A 145 3.70 -2.00 6.15
C GLN A 145 2.19 -2.25 6.21
N GLY A 146 1.51 -1.71 7.22
CA GLY A 146 0.06 -1.86 7.37
C GLY A 146 -0.72 -1.25 6.21
N SER A 147 -0.22 -0.16 5.62
CA SER A 147 -0.82 0.51 4.47
C SER A 147 0.19 1.31 3.65
N ALA A 148 -0.20 1.68 2.42
CA ALA A 148 0.57 2.61 1.61
C ALA A 148 0.68 4.02 2.25
N SER A 149 -0.31 4.40 3.07
CA SER A 149 -0.32 5.67 3.80
C SER A 149 0.80 5.71 4.85
N GLU A 150 0.97 4.62 5.61
CA GLU A 150 2.05 4.49 6.58
C GLU A 150 3.42 4.42 5.88
N ALA A 151 3.53 3.65 4.80
CA ALA A 151 4.76 3.60 4.01
C ALA A 151 5.19 4.98 3.48
N THR A 152 4.23 5.82 3.08
CA THR A 152 4.45 7.21 2.66
C THR A 152 4.99 8.06 3.81
N LEU A 153 4.38 7.94 5.00
CA LEU A 153 4.82 8.66 6.20
C LEU A 153 6.23 8.23 6.63
N VAL A 154 6.50 6.93 6.76
CA VAL A 154 7.83 6.40 7.14
C VAL A 154 8.91 6.92 6.20
N THR A 155 8.61 6.91 4.91
CA THR A 155 9.48 7.42 3.86
C THR A 155 9.74 8.93 3.99
N LEU A 156 8.69 9.71 4.22
CA LEU A 156 8.81 11.16 4.42
C LEU A 156 9.65 11.48 5.66
N LEU A 157 9.44 10.77 6.76
CA LEU A 157 10.23 10.93 7.99
C LEU A 157 11.71 10.55 7.77
N ALA A 158 11.99 9.50 7.00
CA ALA A 158 13.35 9.13 6.63
C ALA A 158 14.02 10.22 5.77
N ALA A 159 13.33 10.72 4.74
CA ALA A 159 13.82 11.80 3.88
C ALA A 159 14.05 13.10 4.68
N ARG A 160 13.11 13.46 5.56
CA ARG A 160 13.19 14.61 6.47
C ARG A 160 14.43 14.52 7.35
N THR A 161 14.60 13.39 8.04
CA THR A 161 15.74 13.15 8.95
C THR A 161 17.07 13.20 8.20
N LYS A 162 17.13 12.59 7.01
CA LYS A 162 18.33 12.63 6.15
C LYS A 162 18.67 14.05 5.73
N MET A 163 17.68 14.84 5.32
CA MET A 163 17.89 16.22 4.88
C MET A 163 18.32 17.12 6.05
N ILE A 164 17.70 16.99 7.23
CA ILE A 164 18.09 17.72 8.43
C ILE A 164 19.56 17.49 8.75
N ARG A 165 19.98 16.21 8.84
CA ARG A 165 21.38 15.84 9.11
C ARG A 165 22.34 16.42 8.08
N ARG A 166 21.98 16.37 6.80
CA ARG A 166 22.80 16.94 5.72
C ARG A 166 22.97 18.44 5.88
N VAL A 167 21.87 19.18 6.03
CA VAL A 167 21.91 20.64 6.13
C VAL A 167 22.69 21.08 7.36
N GLN A 168 22.54 20.41 8.49
CA GLN A 168 23.30 20.69 9.71
C GLN A 168 24.78 20.33 9.58
N SER A 169 25.14 19.28 8.83
CA SER A 169 26.55 18.98 8.57
C SER A 169 27.24 20.06 7.71
N GLU A 170 26.47 20.71 6.83
CA GLU A 170 26.94 21.81 5.99
C GLU A 170 26.86 23.16 6.72
N ASN A 171 25.96 23.30 7.72
CA ASN A 171 25.66 24.54 8.46
C ASN A 171 25.40 24.22 9.96
N PRO A 172 26.45 23.96 10.77
CA PRO A 172 26.32 23.47 12.15
C PRO A 172 25.59 24.42 13.12
N GLU A 173 25.47 25.70 12.75
CA GLU A 173 24.78 26.72 13.52
C GLU A 173 23.24 26.63 13.42
N LEU A 174 22.70 25.94 12.41
CA LEU A 174 21.25 25.81 12.22
C LEU A 174 20.67 24.75 13.17
N THR A 175 19.65 25.14 13.93
CA THR A 175 18.90 24.18 14.74
C THR A 175 18.02 23.29 13.85
N GLU A 176 17.59 22.14 14.37
CA GLU A 176 16.65 21.27 13.65
C GLU A 176 15.35 22.01 13.29
N ALA A 177 14.87 22.88 14.19
CA ALA A 177 13.67 23.69 13.98
C ALA A 177 13.85 24.69 12.82
N ASP A 178 15.04 25.33 12.72
CA ASP A 178 15.35 26.23 11.62
C ASP A 178 15.29 25.51 10.27
N VAL A 179 15.89 24.32 10.19
CA VAL A 179 15.87 23.49 8.98
C VAL A 179 14.45 23.03 8.68
N MET A 180 13.74 22.49 9.66
CA MET A 180 12.37 21.99 9.51
C MET A 180 11.42 23.06 8.97
N SER A 181 11.51 24.30 9.46
CA SER A 181 10.65 25.42 9.02
C SER A 181 10.77 25.73 7.52
N ARG A 182 11.90 25.34 6.91
CA ARG A 182 12.25 25.56 5.51
C ARG A 182 12.00 24.34 4.62
N LEU A 183 11.78 23.15 5.20
CA LEU A 183 11.54 21.94 4.43
C LEU A 183 10.22 22.01 3.66
N VAL A 184 10.29 21.65 2.37
CA VAL A 184 9.12 21.55 1.49
C VAL A 184 9.18 20.26 0.67
N ALA A 185 8.07 19.54 0.68
CA ALA A 185 7.83 18.34 -0.10
C ALA A 185 6.78 18.63 -1.19
N TYR A 186 6.80 17.83 -2.26
CA TYR A 186 5.94 18.07 -3.42
C TYR A 186 5.17 16.81 -3.81
N ALA A 187 3.96 17.02 -4.30
CA ALA A 187 3.09 15.97 -4.83
C ALA A 187 2.30 16.50 -6.03
N SER A 188 1.79 15.61 -6.88
CA SER A 188 0.81 16.00 -7.92
C SER A 188 -0.46 16.56 -7.28
N ASP A 189 -1.17 17.44 -7.97
CA ASP A 189 -2.55 17.80 -7.62
C ASP A 189 -3.54 16.61 -7.70
N GLN A 190 -3.12 15.49 -8.31
CA GLN A 190 -3.84 14.21 -8.33
C GLN A 190 -3.38 13.21 -7.26
N ALA A 191 -2.46 13.61 -6.37
CA ALA A 191 -1.94 12.69 -5.36
C ALA A 191 -3.03 12.28 -4.35
N HIS A 192 -2.89 11.06 -3.82
CA HIS A 192 -3.79 10.58 -2.77
C HIS A 192 -3.62 11.41 -1.48
N SER A 193 -4.71 11.61 -0.73
CA SER A 193 -4.75 12.40 0.51
C SER A 193 -3.76 11.93 1.59
N SER A 194 -3.26 10.70 1.50
CA SER A 194 -2.21 10.18 2.38
C SER A 194 -0.92 10.99 2.33
N VAL A 195 -0.60 11.66 1.22
CA VAL A 195 0.61 12.50 1.11
C VAL A 195 0.45 13.77 1.93
N GLU A 196 -0.71 14.42 1.85
CA GLU A 196 -1.04 15.57 2.69
C GLU A 196 -1.08 15.18 4.17
N LYS A 197 -1.71 14.05 4.49
CA LYS A 197 -1.71 13.49 5.86
C LYS A 197 -0.29 13.24 6.37
N ALA A 198 0.60 12.70 5.53
CA ALA A 198 1.99 12.47 5.88
C ALA A 198 2.74 13.79 6.12
N GLY A 199 2.47 14.84 5.33
CA GLY A 199 3.01 16.17 5.55
C GLY A 199 2.57 16.79 6.88
N SER A 200 1.26 16.70 7.17
CA SER A 200 0.66 17.19 8.41
C SER A 200 1.24 16.49 9.65
N ILE A 201 1.33 15.16 9.64
CA ILE A 201 1.94 14.39 10.74
C ILE A 201 3.46 14.63 10.80
N GLY A 202 4.11 14.73 9.64
CA GLY A 202 5.54 14.95 9.52
C GLY A 202 6.01 16.36 9.85
N GLY A 203 5.09 17.31 10.05
CA GLY A 203 5.39 18.72 10.34
C GLY A 203 6.12 19.43 9.19
N VAL A 204 5.82 19.08 7.93
CA VAL A 204 6.47 19.64 6.74
C VAL A 204 5.45 20.24 5.78
N LYS A 205 5.86 21.27 5.04
CA LYS A 205 5.03 21.89 4.01
C LYS A 205 4.90 20.93 2.82
N ILE A 206 3.67 20.69 2.37
CA ILE A 206 3.40 20.00 1.09
C ILE A 206 2.94 21.04 0.08
N LYS A 207 3.55 21.06 -1.11
CA LYS A 207 3.07 21.82 -2.26
C LYS A 207 2.59 20.91 -3.37
N THR A 208 1.43 21.24 -3.92
CA THR A 208 0.86 20.56 -5.08
C THR A 208 1.47 21.12 -6.37
N ILE A 209 1.85 20.22 -7.28
CA ILE A 209 2.32 20.55 -8.61
C ILE A 209 1.16 20.33 -9.58
N PRO A 210 0.81 21.33 -10.40
CA PRO A 210 -0.28 21.19 -11.36
C PRO A 210 0.03 20.08 -12.37
N SER A 211 -0.97 19.26 -12.65
CA SER A 211 -0.91 18.26 -13.72
C SER A 211 -1.32 18.86 -15.08
N ASN A 212 -0.91 18.20 -16.17
CA ASN A 212 -1.35 18.54 -17.52
C ASN A 212 -2.71 17.93 -17.86
N ASP A 213 -3.18 18.12 -19.11
CA ASP A 213 -4.47 17.59 -19.59
C ASP A 213 -4.57 16.05 -19.57
N LYS A 214 -3.45 15.35 -19.34
CA LYS A 214 -3.40 13.89 -19.14
C LYS A 214 -3.23 13.52 -17.66
N PHE A 215 -3.46 14.47 -16.74
CA PHE A 215 -3.37 14.27 -15.29
C PHE A 215 -1.96 13.85 -14.82
N ALA A 216 -0.92 14.22 -15.59
CA ALA A 216 0.47 13.92 -15.29
C ALA A 216 1.24 15.20 -14.91
N VAL A 217 2.13 15.11 -13.91
CA VAL A 217 3.05 16.20 -13.58
C VAL A 217 4.10 16.32 -14.69
N CYS A 218 4.31 17.53 -15.20
CA CYS A 218 5.39 17.79 -16.15
C CYS A 218 6.68 18.12 -15.42
N GLY A 219 7.82 17.57 -15.89
CA GLY A 219 9.14 17.88 -15.34
C GLY A 219 9.48 19.39 -15.37
N SER A 220 8.96 20.13 -16.36
CA SER A 220 9.07 21.60 -16.41
C SER A 220 8.34 22.30 -15.26
N ALA A 221 7.14 21.85 -14.91
CA ALA A 221 6.36 22.39 -13.79
C ALA A 221 7.06 22.11 -12.45
N LEU A 222 7.55 20.89 -12.24
CA LEU A 222 8.33 20.54 -11.05
C LEU A 222 9.63 21.37 -10.97
N LYS A 223 10.42 21.45 -12.05
CA LYS A 223 11.66 22.24 -12.08
C LYS A 223 11.42 23.71 -11.75
N LYS A 224 10.33 24.29 -12.29
CA LYS A 224 9.95 25.68 -12.01
C LYS A 224 9.70 25.88 -10.51
N VAL A 225 8.85 25.07 -9.90
CA VAL A 225 8.52 25.18 -8.47
C VAL A 225 9.76 24.94 -7.60
N LEU A 226 10.59 23.95 -7.93
CA LEU A 226 11.85 23.69 -7.22
C LEU A 226 12.81 24.90 -7.27
N HIS A 227 12.89 25.58 -8.41
CA HIS A 227 13.73 26.76 -8.56
C HIS A 227 13.20 27.95 -7.75
N GLU A 228 11.89 28.22 -7.84
CA GLU A 228 11.21 29.28 -7.09
C GLU A 228 11.37 29.09 -5.58
N ASP A 229 11.20 27.86 -5.10
CA ASP A 229 11.29 27.55 -3.68
C ASP A 229 12.71 27.62 -3.13
N ARG A 230 13.70 27.19 -3.92
CA ARG A 230 15.12 27.40 -3.57
C ARG A 230 15.46 28.89 -3.52
N ALA A 231 14.98 29.67 -4.48
CA ALA A 231 15.18 31.12 -4.50
C ALA A 231 14.52 31.82 -3.30
N ALA A 232 13.41 31.26 -2.78
CA ALA A 232 12.75 31.72 -1.57
C ALA A 232 13.39 31.19 -0.25
N GLY A 233 14.53 30.49 -0.32
CA GLY A 233 15.22 29.94 0.85
C GLY A 233 14.61 28.66 1.44
N LEU A 234 13.60 28.09 0.78
CA LEU A 234 13.05 26.78 1.14
C LEU A 234 14.00 25.66 0.69
N ILE A 235 13.87 24.51 1.33
CA ILE A 235 14.70 23.32 1.11
C ILE A 235 13.80 22.22 0.54
N PRO A 236 13.77 22.06 -0.80
CA PRO A 236 13.19 20.88 -1.42
C PRO A 236 13.86 19.61 -0.91
N PHE A 237 13.07 18.69 -0.36
CA PHE A 237 13.61 17.44 0.16
C PHE A 237 12.81 16.20 -0.23
N PHE A 238 11.72 16.37 -1.01
CA PHE A 238 10.87 15.28 -1.48
C PHE A 238 10.14 15.57 -2.82
N ALA A 239 10.48 14.96 -3.97
CA ALA A 239 9.84 15.20 -5.29
C ALA A 239 9.76 13.96 -6.25
N SER A 240 8.96 13.98 -7.34
CA SER A 240 8.73 12.84 -8.29
C SER A 240 9.78 12.67 -9.42
N ASN A 241 9.81 11.47 -10.04
CA ASN A 241 10.83 10.90 -10.97
C ASN A 241 10.42 10.84 -12.46
N GLN A 242 10.98 11.77 -13.25
CA GLN A 242 10.64 12.09 -14.64
C GLN A 242 10.82 10.99 -15.72
N LEU A 243 11.84 10.12 -15.62
CA LEU A 243 12.18 9.14 -16.68
C LEU A 243 11.23 7.93 -16.69
N ASN A 244 10.81 7.51 -15.50
CA ASN A 244 9.93 6.36 -15.34
C ASN A 244 8.47 6.72 -15.71
N GLU A 245 8.09 8.00 -15.57
CA GLU A 245 6.83 8.54 -16.07
C GLU A 245 6.73 8.49 -17.59
N ALA A 246 7.81 8.83 -18.30
CA ALA A 246 7.86 8.77 -19.76
C ALA A 246 7.76 7.33 -20.29
N LEU A 247 8.41 6.37 -19.62
CA LEU A 247 8.31 4.96 -19.97
C LEU A 247 6.89 4.40 -19.75
N LEU A 248 6.24 4.74 -18.63
CA LEU A 248 4.85 4.34 -18.37
C LEU A 248 3.93 4.75 -19.52
N LYS A 249 4.08 6.01 -19.95
CA LYS A 249 3.26 6.61 -20.98
C LYS A 249 3.40 5.85 -22.30
N SER A 250 4.62 5.56 -22.75
CA SER A 250 4.87 4.80 -23.98
C SER A 250 4.29 3.39 -23.91
N ILE A 251 4.36 2.73 -22.75
CA ILE A 251 3.78 1.38 -22.54
C ILE A 251 2.27 1.41 -22.69
N ASN A 252 1.59 2.35 -22.03
CA ASN A 252 0.13 2.46 -22.06
C ASN A 252 -0.38 2.95 -23.43
N GLU A 253 0.34 3.84 -24.11
CA GLU A 253 -0.01 4.32 -25.46
C GLU A 253 0.14 3.21 -26.54
N ALA A 254 1.06 2.26 -26.34
CA ALA A 254 1.21 1.10 -27.23
C ALA A 254 0.05 0.09 -27.12
N ARG A 255 -0.79 0.16 -26.06
CA ARG A 255 -2.01 -0.64 -25.85
C ARG A 255 -1.85 -2.15 -25.90
N LYS A 256 -0.62 -2.68 -25.79
CA LYS A 256 -0.36 -4.13 -25.76
C LYS A 256 -0.41 -4.71 -24.36
N ILE A 257 -0.07 -3.87 -23.37
CA ILE A 257 -0.13 -4.17 -21.94
C ILE A 257 -0.51 -2.86 -21.20
N HIS A 258 -1.02 -2.97 -19.99
CA HIS A 258 -1.38 -1.82 -19.17
C HIS A 258 -0.68 -1.88 -17.83
N LEU A 259 -0.06 -0.77 -17.43
CA LEU A 259 0.60 -0.62 -16.14
C LEU A 259 0.08 0.60 -15.41
N VAL A 260 0.13 0.52 -14.08
CA VAL A 260 -0.25 1.59 -13.17
C VAL A 260 1.00 1.94 -12.35
N PRO A 261 1.32 3.22 -12.14
CA PRO A 261 2.53 3.58 -11.40
C PRO A 261 2.35 3.45 -9.89
N CYS A 262 3.48 3.55 -9.20
CA CYS A 262 3.61 3.75 -7.77
C CYS A 262 4.66 4.81 -7.50
N HIS A 263 4.51 5.51 -6.38
CA HIS A 263 5.56 6.38 -5.86
C HIS A 263 6.13 5.76 -4.59
N LEU A 264 7.46 5.65 -4.48
CA LEU A 264 8.15 5.11 -3.31
C LEU A 264 9.46 5.86 -3.06
N ARG A 265 9.55 6.60 -1.95
CA ARG A 265 10.76 7.37 -1.58
C ARG A 265 11.27 8.26 -2.71
N GLU A 266 10.37 9.10 -3.23
CA GLU A 266 10.58 9.99 -4.39
C GLU A 266 10.63 9.25 -5.73
N LYS A 267 11.06 7.99 -5.71
CA LYS A 267 10.90 6.88 -6.69
C LYS A 267 9.61 6.84 -7.50
N PHE A 268 9.53 7.23 -8.77
CA PHE A 268 8.41 6.85 -9.64
C PHE A 268 8.72 5.44 -10.13
N VAL A 269 7.89 4.47 -9.79
CA VAL A 269 8.12 3.05 -10.04
C VAL A 269 6.96 2.52 -10.89
N LEU A 270 7.29 1.85 -11.99
CA LEU A 270 6.29 1.15 -12.80
C LEU A 270 5.86 -0.11 -12.04
N ARG A 271 4.58 -0.25 -11.68
CA ARG A 271 4.09 -1.52 -11.12
C ARG A 271 3.74 -2.46 -12.26
N PHE A 272 4.58 -3.47 -12.43
CA PHE A 272 4.26 -4.65 -13.20
C PHE A 272 3.56 -5.67 -12.31
N ALA A 273 2.24 -5.56 -12.19
CA ALA A 273 1.44 -6.45 -11.35
C ALA A 273 0.73 -7.50 -12.20
N ILE A 274 0.82 -8.77 -11.77
CA ILE A 274 0.01 -9.86 -12.31
C ILE A 274 -1.36 -9.80 -11.61
N CYS A 275 -2.32 -9.15 -12.26
CA CYS A 275 -3.63 -8.88 -11.67
C CYS A 275 -4.71 -9.93 -12.01
N SER A 276 -4.49 -10.76 -13.04
CA SER A 276 -5.44 -11.80 -13.44
C SER A 276 -4.94 -13.18 -13.05
N ARG A 277 -5.85 -14.02 -12.53
CA ARG A 277 -5.61 -15.43 -12.20
C ARG A 277 -5.33 -16.33 -13.41
N THR A 278 -5.51 -15.82 -14.63
CA THR A 278 -5.29 -16.55 -15.90
C THR A 278 -3.97 -16.19 -16.58
N VAL A 279 -3.10 -15.43 -15.91
CA VAL A 279 -1.77 -15.08 -16.45
C VAL A 279 -0.86 -16.31 -16.39
N GLU A 280 -0.08 -16.50 -17.45
CA GLU A 280 0.87 -17.60 -17.64
C GLU A 280 2.24 -17.02 -17.98
N SER A 281 3.30 -17.83 -17.88
CA SER A 281 4.69 -17.41 -18.14
C SER A 281 4.87 -16.74 -19.51
N VAL A 282 4.19 -17.24 -20.55
CA VAL A 282 4.25 -16.66 -21.90
C VAL A 282 3.73 -15.21 -21.97
N HIS A 283 2.71 -14.86 -21.18
CA HIS A 283 2.15 -13.50 -21.12
C HIS A 283 3.13 -12.54 -20.44
N VAL A 284 3.80 -12.99 -19.39
CA VAL A 284 4.83 -12.22 -18.67
C VAL A 284 6.05 -11.98 -19.56
N GLN A 285 6.53 -13.01 -20.26
CA GLN A 285 7.65 -12.89 -21.19
C GLN A 285 7.35 -11.92 -22.35
N PHE A 286 6.13 -11.97 -22.91
CA PHE A 286 5.68 -11.03 -23.92
C PHE A 286 5.69 -9.59 -23.40
N ALA A 287 5.08 -9.36 -22.23
CA ALA A 287 5.00 -8.04 -21.62
C ALA A 287 6.40 -7.48 -21.31
N TRP A 288 7.29 -8.31 -20.75
CA TRP A 288 8.67 -7.94 -20.48
C TRP A 288 9.42 -7.53 -21.76
N LYS A 289 9.37 -8.36 -22.81
CA LYS A 289 10.00 -8.04 -24.10
C LYS A 289 9.48 -6.72 -24.68
N HIS A 290 8.19 -6.43 -24.49
CA HIS A 290 7.58 -5.18 -24.94
C HIS A 290 8.05 -3.97 -24.13
N ILE A 291 8.10 -4.07 -22.80
CA ILE A 291 8.62 -3.03 -21.90
C ILE A 291 10.08 -2.74 -22.21
N SER A 292 10.92 -3.79 -22.29
CA SER A 292 12.36 -3.63 -22.56
C SER A 292 12.62 -2.93 -23.90
N LYS A 293 11.81 -3.23 -24.92
CA LYS A 293 11.91 -2.55 -26.22
C LYS A 293 11.59 -1.06 -26.10
N LEU A 294 10.45 -0.71 -25.49
CA LEU A 294 10.04 0.68 -25.31
C LEU A 294 11.00 1.48 -24.43
N ALA A 295 11.55 0.85 -23.39
CA ALA A 295 12.61 1.43 -22.57
C ALA A 295 13.88 1.68 -23.39
N THR A 296 14.30 0.72 -24.22
CA THR A 296 15.48 0.87 -25.09
C THR A 296 15.29 1.98 -26.12
N ASP A 297 14.09 2.11 -26.69
CA ASP A 297 13.77 3.16 -27.66
C ASP A 297 13.74 4.54 -26.97
N LEU A 298 13.14 4.65 -25.77
CA LEU A 298 13.11 5.87 -24.97
C LEU A 298 14.51 6.35 -24.54
N LEU A 299 15.44 5.41 -24.29
CA LEU A 299 16.82 5.72 -23.93
C LEU A 299 17.67 6.21 -25.13
N LYS A 300 17.21 6.03 -26.37
CA LYS A 300 17.88 6.54 -27.57
C LYS A 300 17.41 7.95 -27.98
N GLU A 301 16.29 8.41 -27.44
CA GLU A 301 15.67 9.71 -27.73
C GLU A 301 16.06 10.80 -26.70
N CYS A 302 16.78 10.43 -25.63
CA CYS A 302 17.43 11.34 -24.67
C CYS A 302 18.86 11.65 -25.11
#